data_AF-A0A943AXJ2-F1
#
_entry.id   AF-A0A943AXJ2-F1
#
_cell.length_a   1.000
_cell.length_b   1.000
_cell.length_c   1.000
_cell.angle_alpha   90.00
_cell.angle_beta   90.00
_cell.angle_gamma   90.00
#
_symmetry.space_group_name_H-M   'P 1'
#
loop_
_entity.id
_entity.type
_entity.pdbx_description
1 polymer ?
#
loop_
_entity_poly.entity_id
_entity_poly.type
_entity_poly.pdbx_seq_one_letter_code
_entity_poly.pdbx_strand_id
1 'polypeptide(L)'
;MSVPSAEDDAGVVPLEEALIVNDPAYRRRLMLSMLTEEPDAYLAQLQAAKLNDDVEVAHYAATSVAQISKESDLKLQQLERAFKTDPSAQNLNEYCDFLGEYLGSGLAEGRVAQIQRQQYARLLARRCEREDTLELRIRYATALADVGQIDEAQAVTDQLVLDVPDEQEVWMLCLRLAVMRRDGDEVHRVIDAIDKQHVYLSADNREKLAFWRDGEEAR
;
A
#
# COMPACT_ATOMS: atom_id res chain seq x y z
N MET A 1 -41.17 13.24 -33.85
CA MET A 1 -40.34 13.89 -32.81
C MET A 1 -40.73 13.22 -31.50
N SER A 2 -40.01 12.17 -31.12
CA SER A 2 -40.23 11.49 -29.85
C SER A 2 -39.12 11.94 -28.91
N VAL A 3 -39.51 12.57 -27.80
CA VAL A 3 -38.62 13.00 -26.73
C VAL A 3 -38.11 11.74 -26.02
N PRO A 4 -36.81 11.57 -25.75
CA PRO A 4 -36.33 10.47 -24.93
C PRO A 4 -36.76 10.73 -23.48
N SER A 5 -37.33 9.69 -22.86
CA SER A 5 -37.64 9.60 -21.44
C SER A 5 -36.36 9.73 -20.61
N ALA A 6 -36.34 10.73 -19.73
CA ALA A 6 -35.28 11.00 -18.77
C ALA A 6 -35.36 10.06 -17.56
N GLU A 7 -35.11 8.76 -17.76
CA GLU A 7 -34.98 7.79 -16.65
C GLU A 7 -33.64 7.04 -16.61
N ASP A 8 -32.75 7.22 -17.58
CA ASP A 8 -31.44 6.53 -17.64
C ASP A 8 -30.23 7.40 -17.25
N ASP A 9 -30.46 8.56 -16.62
CA ASP A 9 -29.37 9.43 -16.09
C ASP A 9 -29.45 9.55 -14.56
N ALA A 10 -29.77 8.44 -13.89
CA ALA A 10 -29.49 8.30 -12.47
C ALA A 10 -27.97 8.28 -12.33
N GLY A 11 -27.41 9.44 -11.99
CA GLY A 11 -25.98 9.69 -11.92
C GLY A 11 -25.22 8.49 -11.33
N VAL A 12 -24.22 8.03 -12.07
CA VAL A 12 -23.34 6.95 -11.64
C VAL A 12 -22.70 7.38 -10.32
N VAL A 13 -23.17 6.82 -9.21
CA VAL A 13 -22.64 7.07 -7.88
C VAL A 13 -21.46 6.12 -7.68
N PRO A 14 -20.27 6.62 -7.26
CA PRO A 14 -19.14 5.77 -6.89
C PRO A 14 -19.56 4.69 -5.90
N LEU A 15 -18.96 3.51 -6.00
CA LEU A 15 -19.34 2.35 -5.22
C LEU A 15 -19.34 2.63 -3.70
N GLU A 16 -18.37 3.41 -3.25
CA GLU A 16 -18.18 3.85 -1.87
C GLU A 16 -19.36 4.70 -1.39
N GLU A 17 -19.81 5.66 -2.20
CA GLU A 17 -20.98 6.48 -1.91
C GLU A 17 -22.28 5.68 -2.01
N ALA A 18 -22.34 4.73 -2.95
CA ALA A 18 -23.49 3.88 -3.15
C ALA A 18 -23.74 2.95 -1.96
N LEU A 19 -22.69 2.53 -1.26
CA LEU A 19 -22.78 1.74 -0.03
C LEU A 19 -23.19 2.58 1.19
N ILE A 20 -23.08 3.91 1.12
CA ILE A 20 -23.40 4.83 2.23
C ILE A 20 -24.82 5.41 2.07
N VAL A 21 -25.15 5.93 0.88
CA VAL A 21 -26.32 6.82 0.68
C VAL A 21 -27.59 6.08 0.24
N ASN A 22 -27.47 4.87 -0.31
CA ASN A 22 -28.61 4.19 -0.95
C ASN A 22 -29.50 3.36 -0.01
N ASP A 23 -30.71 3.07 -0.49
CA ASP A 23 -31.68 2.19 0.15
C ASP A 23 -31.09 0.79 0.46
N PRO A 24 -31.42 0.17 1.62
CA PRO A 24 -30.91 -1.14 2.02
C PRO A 24 -31.04 -2.24 0.95
N ALA A 25 -32.15 -2.29 0.20
CA ALA A 25 -32.34 -3.32 -0.83
C ALA A 25 -31.45 -3.09 -2.06
N TYR A 26 -31.09 -1.84 -2.35
CA TYR A 26 -30.12 -1.52 -3.40
C TYR A 26 -28.69 -1.86 -2.95
N ARG A 27 -28.30 -1.49 -1.72
CA ARG A 27 -26.98 -1.83 -1.16
C ARG A 27 -26.70 -3.33 -1.15
N ARG A 28 -27.68 -4.14 -0.75
CA ARG A 28 -27.55 -5.61 -0.74
C ARG A 28 -27.38 -6.20 -2.14
N ARG A 29 -28.11 -5.69 -3.14
CA ARG A 29 -27.96 -6.13 -4.55
C ARG A 29 -26.58 -5.79 -5.11
N LEU A 30 -26.11 -4.57 -4.86
CA LEU A 30 -24.78 -4.10 -5.23
C LEU A 30 -23.68 -4.96 -4.57
N MET A 31 -23.88 -5.32 -3.29
CA MET A 31 -22.99 -6.22 -2.59
C MET A 31 -22.92 -7.58 -3.26
N LEU A 32 -24.06 -8.19 -3.56
CA LEU A 32 -24.12 -9.49 -4.22
C LEU A 32 -23.48 -9.49 -5.62
N SER A 33 -23.63 -8.41 -6.41
CA SER A 33 -22.97 -8.31 -7.72
C SER A 33 -21.44 -8.26 -7.60
N MET A 34 -20.91 -7.51 -6.62
CA MET A 34 -19.47 -7.47 -6.36
C MET A 34 -18.90 -8.85 -5.99
N LEU A 35 -19.66 -9.64 -5.25
CA LEU A 35 -19.23 -10.99 -4.84
C LEU A 35 -19.22 -12.00 -5.98
N THR A 36 -19.97 -11.75 -7.05
CA THR A 36 -20.09 -12.67 -8.20
C THR A 36 -19.11 -12.41 -9.33
N GLU A 37 -18.47 -11.23 -9.36
CA GLU A 37 -17.50 -10.86 -10.41
C GLU A 37 -16.07 -11.22 -10.00
N GLU A 38 -15.35 -10.31 -9.35
CA GLU A 38 -13.96 -10.47 -8.89
C GLU A 38 -13.80 -9.82 -7.51
N PRO A 39 -14.05 -10.56 -6.41
CA PRO A 39 -14.07 -9.97 -5.08
C PRO A 39 -12.71 -9.42 -4.63
N ASP A 40 -11.60 -9.94 -5.16
CA ASP A 40 -10.25 -9.45 -4.88
C ASP A 40 -10.03 -8.01 -5.36
N ALA A 41 -10.62 -7.64 -6.51
CA ALA A 41 -10.52 -6.30 -7.08
C ALA A 41 -11.22 -5.24 -6.21
N TYR A 42 -12.18 -5.67 -5.39
CA TYR A 42 -12.97 -4.83 -4.50
C TYR A 42 -12.54 -4.93 -3.04
N LEU A 43 -11.36 -5.50 -2.74
CA LEU A 43 -10.94 -5.76 -1.36
C LEU A 43 -10.99 -4.52 -0.46
N ALA A 44 -10.56 -3.35 -0.94
CA ALA A 44 -10.60 -2.10 -0.19
C ALA A 44 -12.04 -1.69 0.17
N GLN A 45 -12.96 -1.80 -0.80
CA GLN A 45 -14.38 -1.50 -0.60
C GLN A 45 -15.03 -2.53 0.33
N LEU A 46 -14.69 -3.81 0.21
CA LEU A 46 -15.14 -4.85 1.12
C LEU A 46 -14.63 -4.61 2.55
N GLN A 47 -13.38 -4.18 2.72
CA GLN A 47 -12.84 -3.81 4.03
C GLN A 47 -13.61 -2.64 4.65
N ALA A 48 -13.93 -1.60 3.88
CA ALA A 48 -14.74 -0.48 4.34
C ALA A 48 -16.18 -0.90 4.67
N ALA A 49 -16.79 -1.75 3.85
CA ALA A 49 -18.16 -2.23 4.02
C ALA A 49 -18.37 -3.10 5.28
N LYS A 50 -17.31 -3.63 5.90
CA LYS A 50 -17.38 -4.30 7.21
C LYS A 50 -17.95 -3.41 8.32
N LEU A 51 -17.87 -2.09 8.16
CA LEU A 51 -18.37 -1.10 9.11
C LEU A 51 -19.71 -0.48 8.69
N ASN A 52 -20.41 -1.09 7.70
CA ASN A 52 -21.70 -0.59 7.23
C ASN A 52 -22.80 -0.75 8.29
N ASP A 53 -23.73 0.20 8.36
CA ASP A 53 -24.87 0.15 9.28
C ASP A 53 -25.88 -0.97 8.95
N ASP A 54 -25.93 -1.45 7.70
CA ASP A 54 -26.71 -2.62 7.33
C ASP A 54 -25.97 -3.90 7.69
N VAL A 55 -26.51 -4.63 8.67
CA VAL A 55 -25.96 -5.89 9.20
C VAL A 55 -25.73 -6.93 8.10
N GLU A 56 -26.60 -7.01 7.08
CA GLU A 56 -26.42 -7.97 5.99
C GLU A 56 -25.23 -7.58 5.10
N VAL A 57 -25.10 -6.30 4.75
CA VAL A 57 -23.98 -5.78 3.97
C VAL A 57 -22.66 -6.00 4.70
N ALA A 58 -22.60 -5.67 6.00
CA ALA A 58 -21.43 -5.89 6.83
C ALA A 58 -21.08 -7.39 6.94
N HIS A 59 -22.07 -8.26 7.07
CA HIS A 59 -21.87 -9.71 7.12
C HIS A 59 -21.33 -10.27 5.79
N TYR A 60 -21.90 -9.85 4.66
CA TYR A 60 -21.40 -10.24 3.34
C TYR A 60 -19.95 -9.78 3.14
N ALA A 61 -19.65 -8.54 3.54
CA ALA A 61 -18.30 -7.98 3.40
C ALA A 61 -17.28 -8.76 4.23
N ALA A 62 -17.61 -9.01 5.50
CA ALA A 62 -16.77 -9.78 6.41
C ALA A 62 -16.53 -11.21 5.89
N THR A 63 -17.56 -11.86 5.36
CA THR A 63 -17.47 -13.23 4.84
C THR A 63 -16.55 -13.29 3.62
N SER A 64 -16.67 -12.33 2.71
CA SER A 64 -15.85 -12.28 1.50
C SER A 64 -14.39 -11.93 1.81
N VAL A 65 -14.14 -10.94 2.67
CA VAL A 65 -12.76 -10.64 3.14
C VAL A 65 -12.12 -11.86 3.81
N ALA A 66 -12.88 -12.62 4.61
CA ALA A 66 -12.37 -13.84 5.24
C ALA A 66 -12.01 -14.93 4.22
N GLN A 67 -12.80 -15.07 3.15
CA GLN A 67 -12.50 -16.00 2.06
C GLN A 67 -11.24 -15.58 1.29
N ILE A 68 -11.13 -14.30 0.91
CA ILE A 68 -9.95 -13.73 0.24
C ILE A 68 -8.69 -13.93 1.10
N SER A 69 -8.80 -13.64 2.41
CA SER A 69 -7.70 -13.84 3.36
C SER A 69 -7.25 -15.29 3.38
N LYS A 70 -8.19 -16.25 3.44
CA LYS A 70 -7.87 -17.68 3.47
C LYS A 70 -7.17 -18.12 2.19
N GLU A 71 -7.62 -17.66 1.02
CA GLU A 71 -7.01 -17.99 -0.26
C GLU A 71 -5.60 -17.39 -0.39
N SER A 72 -5.43 -16.15 0.05
CA SER A 72 -4.14 -15.46 0.09
C SER A 72 -3.15 -16.16 1.01
N ASP A 73 -3.58 -16.58 2.20
CA ASP A 73 -2.75 -17.34 3.16
C ASP A 73 -2.30 -18.68 2.58
N LEU A 74 -3.20 -19.38 1.87
CA LEU A 74 -2.86 -20.64 1.21
C LEU A 74 -1.84 -20.45 0.09
N LYS A 75 -2.02 -19.42 -0.75
CA LYS A 75 -1.07 -19.08 -1.81
C LYS A 75 0.30 -18.70 -1.22
N LEU A 76 0.31 -17.92 -0.14
CA LEU A 76 1.55 -17.55 0.56
C LEU A 76 2.31 -18.78 1.06
N GLN A 77 1.60 -19.73 1.69
CA GLN A 77 2.20 -21.00 2.15
C GLN A 77 2.73 -21.85 1.00
N GLN A 78 2.05 -21.87 -0.15
CA GLN A 78 2.50 -22.61 -1.33
C GLN A 78 3.80 -22.02 -1.89
N LEU A 79 3.87 -20.69 -2.04
CA LEU A 79 5.07 -19.98 -2.50
C LEU A 79 6.24 -20.15 -1.53
N GLU A 80 5.99 -20.06 -0.23
CA GLU A 80 7.01 -20.31 0.78
C GLU A 80 7.58 -21.73 0.69
N ARG A 81 6.71 -22.75 0.49
CA ARG A 81 7.13 -24.15 0.30
C ARG A 81 7.90 -24.35 -0.99
N ALA A 82 7.46 -23.74 -2.09
CA ALA A 82 8.15 -23.80 -3.37
C ALA A 82 9.58 -23.23 -3.24
N PHE A 83 9.71 -22.04 -2.65
CA PHE A 83 11.02 -21.42 -2.41
C PHE A 83 11.91 -22.23 -1.46
N LYS A 84 11.36 -22.85 -0.41
CA LYS A 84 12.12 -23.73 0.49
C LYS A 84 12.61 -25.00 -0.20
N THR A 85 11.86 -25.49 -1.18
CA THR A 85 12.16 -26.73 -1.92
C THR A 85 13.17 -26.47 -3.03
N ASP A 86 13.00 -25.35 -3.74
CA ASP A 86 13.89 -24.86 -4.78
C ASP A 86 14.12 -23.35 -4.60
N PRO A 87 15.23 -22.93 -3.96
CA PRO A 87 15.61 -21.53 -3.79
C PRO A 87 16.10 -20.83 -5.09
N SER A 88 15.46 -21.09 -6.22
CA SER A 88 15.76 -20.46 -7.51
C SER A 88 15.36 -18.97 -7.52
N ALA A 89 15.93 -18.21 -8.45
CA ALA A 89 15.62 -16.78 -8.59
C ALA A 89 14.14 -16.54 -8.93
N GLN A 90 13.55 -17.44 -9.72
CA GLN A 90 12.13 -17.38 -10.06
C GLN A 90 11.25 -17.53 -8.82
N ASN A 91 11.46 -18.58 -8.01
CA ASN A 91 10.68 -18.79 -6.80
C ASN A 91 10.90 -17.69 -5.75
N LEU A 92 12.11 -17.13 -5.67
CA LEU A 92 12.40 -15.96 -4.84
C LEU A 92 11.57 -14.75 -5.28
N ASN A 93 11.57 -14.45 -6.59
CA ASN A 93 10.87 -13.30 -7.14
C ASN A 93 9.36 -13.45 -6.98
N GLU A 94 8.78 -14.59 -7.34
CA GLU A 94 7.35 -14.88 -7.17
C GLU A 94 6.91 -14.79 -5.71
N TYR A 95 7.68 -15.36 -4.78
CA TYR A 95 7.36 -15.28 -3.36
C TYR A 95 7.49 -13.85 -2.82
N CYS A 96 8.55 -13.14 -3.22
CA CYS A 96 8.80 -11.76 -2.80
C CYS A 96 7.70 -10.82 -3.31
N ASP A 97 7.36 -10.87 -4.59
CA ASP A 97 6.35 -10.00 -5.20
C ASP A 97 4.97 -10.24 -4.57
N PHE A 98 4.56 -11.50 -4.42
CA PHE A 98 3.28 -11.81 -3.77
C PHE A 98 3.24 -11.42 -2.28
N LEU A 99 4.34 -11.59 -1.53
CA LEU A 99 4.38 -11.15 -0.14
C LEU A 99 4.27 -9.63 0.00
N GLY A 100 4.84 -8.87 -0.96
CA GLY A 100 4.66 -7.42 -1.03
C GLY A 100 3.19 -7.03 -1.23
N GLU A 101 2.52 -7.65 -2.20
CA GLU A 101 1.08 -7.45 -2.46
C GLU A 101 0.22 -7.82 -1.24
N TYR A 102 0.51 -8.99 -0.62
CA TYR A 102 -0.20 -9.46 0.57
C TYR A 102 -0.06 -8.49 1.75
N LEU A 103 1.13 -7.92 1.98
CA LEU A 103 1.34 -6.89 3.00
C LEU A 103 0.64 -5.57 2.66
N GLY A 104 0.61 -5.18 1.39
CA GLY A 104 -0.06 -3.97 0.91
C GLY A 104 -1.59 -4.06 0.93
N SER A 105 -2.15 -5.26 0.84
CA SER A 105 -3.60 -5.53 0.83
C SER A 105 -4.30 -5.23 2.17
N GLY A 106 -3.56 -5.08 3.26
CA GLY A 106 -4.12 -4.94 4.61
C GLY A 106 -4.74 -6.20 5.20
N LEU A 107 -4.63 -7.37 4.53
CA LEU A 107 -5.12 -8.66 5.06
C LEU A 107 -4.32 -9.13 6.28
N ALA A 108 -3.02 -8.82 6.33
CA ALA A 108 -2.16 -9.15 7.45
C ALA A 108 -2.20 -8.04 8.51
N GLU A 109 -2.65 -8.37 9.73
CA GLU A 109 -2.70 -7.43 10.85
C GLU A 109 -1.87 -7.90 12.06
N GLY A 110 -1.54 -6.95 12.94
CA GLY A 110 -0.88 -7.21 14.22
C GLY A 110 0.43 -8.00 14.10
N ARG A 111 0.56 -9.05 14.93
CA ARG A 111 1.79 -9.86 15.02
C ARG A 111 2.09 -10.63 13.73
N VAL A 112 1.07 -11.08 13.01
CA VAL A 112 1.26 -11.81 11.74
C VAL A 112 1.89 -10.88 10.71
N ALA A 113 1.35 -9.66 10.55
CA ALA A 113 1.92 -8.65 9.67
C ALA A 113 3.39 -8.34 10.01
N GLN A 114 3.71 -8.22 11.29
CA GLN A 114 5.08 -7.95 11.74
C GLN A 114 6.05 -9.06 11.33
N ILE A 115 5.66 -10.33 11.53
CA ILE A 115 6.48 -11.49 11.11
C ILE A 115 6.69 -11.48 9.60
N GLN A 116 5.62 -11.22 8.85
CA GLN A 116 5.67 -11.20 7.39
C GLN A 116 6.52 -10.04 6.85
N ARG A 117 6.47 -8.84 7.46
CA ARG A 117 7.37 -7.73 7.11
C ARG A 117 8.84 -8.06 7.34
N GLN A 118 9.17 -8.72 8.45
CA GLN A 118 10.53 -9.20 8.70
C GLN A 118 10.99 -10.24 7.68
N GLN A 119 10.08 -11.12 7.25
CA GLN A 119 10.38 -12.07 6.18
C GLN A 119 10.57 -11.37 4.84
N TYR A 120 9.73 -10.38 4.54
CA TYR A 120 9.77 -9.61 3.31
C TYR A 120 11.08 -8.84 3.14
N ALA A 121 11.54 -8.12 4.17
CA ALA A 121 12.84 -7.44 4.16
C ALA A 121 14.00 -8.41 3.87
N ARG A 122 13.96 -9.63 4.44
CA ARG A 122 14.96 -10.67 4.19
C ARG A 122 14.93 -11.22 2.76
N LEU A 123 13.75 -11.34 2.15
CA LEU A 123 13.63 -11.76 0.75
C LEU A 123 14.15 -10.67 -0.19
N LEU A 124 13.81 -9.40 0.09
CA LEU A 124 14.29 -8.26 -0.68
C LEU A 124 15.81 -8.12 -0.61
N ALA A 125 16.43 -8.30 0.56
CA ALA A 125 17.88 -8.33 0.70
C ALA A 125 18.52 -9.38 -0.24
N ARG A 126 18.00 -10.62 -0.23
CA ARG A 126 18.47 -11.69 -1.13
C ARG A 126 18.25 -11.39 -2.61
N ARG A 127 17.18 -10.69 -2.96
CA ARG A 127 16.90 -10.30 -4.35
C ARG A 127 17.85 -9.19 -4.79
N CYS A 128 18.15 -8.22 -3.92
CA CYS A 128 19.11 -7.14 -4.17
C CYS A 128 20.54 -7.64 -4.41
N GLU A 129 20.91 -8.82 -3.89
CA GLU A 129 22.21 -9.45 -4.17
C GLU A 129 22.35 -9.90 -5.64
N ARG A 130 21.24 -10.04 -6.37
CA ARG A 130 21.20 -10.59 -7.74
C ARG A 130 20.78 -9.56 -8.78
N GLU A 131 19.89 -8.66 -8.41
CA GLU A 131 19.31 -7.61 -9.23
C GLU A 131 19.52 -6.28 -8.52
N ASP A 132 20.02 -5.27 -9.23
CA ASP A 132 20.22 -3.92 -8.67
C ASP A 132 19.44 -2.89 -9.48
N THR A 133 18.11 -2.98 -9.41
CA THR A 133 17.22 -2.00 -10.02
C THR A 133 16.84 -0.93 -9.01
N LEU A 134 16.59 0.29 -9.50
CA LEU A 134 16.15 1.42 -8.67
C LEU A 134 14.90 1.07 -7.83
N GLU A 135 13.87 0.54 -8.49
CA GLU A 135 12.61 0.15 -7.85
C GLU A 135 12.82 -0.88 -6.72
N LEU A 136 13.73 -1.83 -6.94
CA LEU A 136 14.03 -2.85 -5.94
C LEU A 136 14.76 -2.25 -4.73
N ARG A 137 15.71 -1.33 -4.94
CA ARG A 137 16.40 -0.63 -3.86
C ARG A 137 15.46 0.25 -3.04
N ILE A 138 14.57 1.01 -3.68
CA ILE A 138 13.55 1.82 -2.99
C ILE A 138 12.64 0.91 -2.15
N ARG A 139 12.17 -0.20 -2.73
CA ARG A 139 11.32 -1.18 -2.05
C ARG A 139 12.04 -1.85 -0.88
N TYR A 140 13.33 -2.16 -1.03
CA TYR A 140 14.15 -2.69 0.05
C TYR A 140 14.34 -1.70 1.20
N ALA A 141 14.73 -0.46 0.90
CA ALA A 141 14.88 0.58 1.91
C ALA A 141 13.57 0.89 2.65
N THR A 142 12.44 0.87 1.93
CA THR A 142 11.10 0.98 2.52
C THR A 142 10.80 -0.18 3.46
N ALA A 143 11.10 -1.42 3.05
CA ALA A 143 10.89 -2.59 3.90
C ALA A 143 11.78 -2.59 5.16
N LEU A 144 13.03 -2.10 5.06
CA LEU A 144 13.92 -1.91 6.20
C LEU A 144 13.35 -0.90 7.19
N ALA A 145 12.82 0.23 6.70
CA ALA A 145 12.13 1.21 7.51
C ALA A 145 10.91 0.60 8.22
N ASP A 146 10.08 -0.18 7.50
CA ASP A 146 8.90 -0.84 8.05
C ASP A 146 9.20 -1.82 9.21
N VAL A 147 10.37 -2.46 9.19
CA VAL A 147 10.81 -3.38 10.25
C VAL A 147 11.65 -2.70 11.34
N GLY A 148 11.86 -1.39 11.25
CA GLY A 148 12.61 -0.60 12.21
C GLY A 148 14.14 -0.71 12.08
N GLN A 149 14.65 -1.22 10.97
CA GLN A 149 16.09 -1.22 10.65
C GLN A 149 16.51 0.13 10.06
N ILE A 150 16.39 1.18 10.89
CA ILE A 150 16.51 2.58 10.47
C ILE A 150 17.91 2.94 9.94
N ASP A 151 18.96 2.34 10.52
CA ASP A 151 20.34 2.63 10.11
C ASP A 151 20.67 2.00 8.74
N GLU A 152 20.24 0.75 8.53
CA GLU A 152 20.39 0.07 7.24
C GLU A 152 19.54 0.77 6.16
N ALA A 153 18.31 1.16 6.49
CA ALA A 153 17.45 1.92 5.58
C ALA A 153 18.11 3.25 5.17
N GLN A 154 18.78 3.94 6.09
CA GLN A 154 19.52 5.15 5.78
C GLN A 154 20.65 4.90 4.80
N ALA A 155 21.46 3.88 5.06
CA ALA A 155 22.61 3.59 4.21
C ALA A 155 22.19 3.33 2.76
N VAL A 156 21.08 2.59 2.55
CA VAL A 156 20.52 2.37 1.21
C VAL A 156 19.96 3.67 0.62
N THR A 157 19.25 4.46 1.41
CA THR A 157 18.64 5.72 0.96
C THR A 157 19.69 6.77 0.60
N ASP A 158 20.79 6.88 1.35
CA ASP A 158 21.90 7.78 1.05
C ASP A 158 22.53 7.47 -0.31
N GLN A 159 22.67 6.18 -0.65
CA GLN A 159 23.14 5.78 -1.98
C GLN A 159 22.12 6.13 -3.06
N LEU A 160 20.83 5.94 -2.80
CA LEU A 160 19.76 6.30 -3.74
C LEU A 160 19.74 7.80 -4.04
N VAL A 161 19.94 8.66 -3.04
CA VAL A 161 20.00 10.12 -3.23
C VAL A 161 21.16 10.53 -4.15
N LEU A 162 22.29 9.82 -4.07
CA LEU A 162 23.45 10.08 -4.93
C LEU A 162 23.21 9.62 -6.38
N ASP A 163 22.55 8.48 -6.55
CA ASP A 163 22.33 7.87 -7.87
C ASP A 163 21.21 8.53 -8.66
N VAL A 164 20.11 8.88 -7.99
CA VAL A 164 18.88 9.42 -8.60
C VAL A 164 18.33 10.60 -7.79
N PRO A 165 19.05 11.74 -7.77
CA PRO A 165 18.68 12.91 -6.97
C PRO A 165 17.34 13.53 -7.39
N ASP A 166 16.82 13.24 -8.57
CA ASP A 166 15.56 13.73 -9.09
C ASP A 166 14.34 12.85 -8.76
N GLU A 167 14.56 11.68 -8.13
CA GLU A 167 13.49 10.72 -7.82
C GLU A 167 12.76 11.08 -6.51
N GLN A 168 11.49 11.46 -6.61
CA GLN A 168 10.72 11.91 -5.45
C GLN A 168 10.56 10.83 -4.38
N GLU A 169 10.42 9.56 -4.76
CA GLU A 169 10.18 8.46 -3.81
C GLU A 169 11.38 8.29 -2.85
N VAL A 170 12.59 8.57 -3.33
CA VAL A 170 13.82 8.56 -2.52
C VAL A 170 13.76 9.67 -1.47
N TRP A 171 13.37 10.88 -1.87
CA TRP A 171 13.23 12.01 -0.95
C TRP A 171 12.11 11.83 0.08
N MET A 172 10.98 11.25 -0.33
CA MET A 172 9.91 10.90 0.58
C MET A 172 10.35 9.86 1.61
N LEU A 173 11.22 8.93 1.21
CA LEU A 173 11.84 7.97 2.13
C LEU A 173 12.82 8.65 3.09
N CYS A 174 13.66 9.58 2.63
CA CYS A 174 14.51 10.40 3.50
C CYS A 174 13.68 11.13 4.58
N LEU A 175 12.60 11.79 4.17
CA LEU A 175 11.71 12.51 5.06
C LEU A 175 11.09 11.56 6.09
N ARG A 176 10.60 10.40 5.62
CA ARG A 176 10.06 9.35 6.49
C ARG A 176 11.08 8.90 7.54
N LEU A 177 12.32 8.62 7.13
CA LEU A 177 13.38 8.18 8.05
C LEU A 177 13.73 9.26 9.09
N ALA A 178 13.81 10.52 8.68
CA ALA A 178 14.05 11.65 9.58
C ALA A 178 12.95 11.76 10.66
N VAL A 179 11.68 11.64 10.24
CA VAL A 179 10.52 11.63 11.15
C VAL A 179 10.58 10.44 12.11
N MET A 180 10.92 9.25 11.62
CA MET A 180 11.03 8.05 12.46
C MET A 180 12.13 8.17 13.53
N ARG A 181 13.23 8.87 13.22
CA ARG A 181 14.28 9.21 14.20
C ARG A 181 13.90 10.34 15.16
N ARG A 182 12.79 11.04 14.88
CA ARG A 182 12.40 12.29 15.58
C ARG A 182 13.48 13.37 15.46
N ASP A 183 14.19 13.39 14.33
CA ASP A 183 15.22 14.38 14.04
C ASP A 183 14.59 15.53 13.25
N GLY A 184 14.17 16.57 13.98
CA GLY A 184 13.56 17.75 13.38
C GLY A 184 14.52 18.48 12.45
N ASP A 185 15.81 18.55 12.76
CA ASP A 185 16.78 19.26 11.95
C ASP A 185 17.02 18.53 10.61
N GLU A 186 17.03 17.20 10.61
CA GLU A 186 17.08 16.40 9.38
C GLU A 186 15.80 16.58 8.54
N VAL A 187 14.62 16.64 9.16
CA VAL A 187 13.37 16.92 8.43
C VAL A 187 13.46 18.23 7.64
N HIS A 188 13.92 19.33 8.27
CA HIS A 188 14.08 20.60 7.58
C HIS A 188 15.16 20.53 6.49
N ARG A 189 16.28 19.85 6.75
CA ARG A 189 17.35 19.66 5.74
C ARG A 189 16.87 18.90 4.52
N VAL A 190 16.03 17.88 4.70
CA VAL A 190 15.43 17.11 3.60
C VAL A 190 14.47 17.98 2.78
N ILE A 191 13.59 18.75 3.43
CA ILE A 191 12.66 19.67 2.74
C ILE A 191 13.44 20.72 1.93
N ASP A 192 14.45 21.34 2.53
CA ASP A 192 15.34 22.29 1.85
C ASP A 192 16.05 21.66 0.64
N ALA A 193 16.48 20.40 0.77
CA ALA A 193 17.16 19.68 -0.30
C ALA A 193 16.21 19.40 -1.48
N ILE A 194 14.98 18.98 -1.20
CA ILE A 194 13.92 18.78 -2.21
C ILE A 194 13.69 20.07 -3.00
N ASP A 195 13.58 21.21 -2.31
CA ASP A 195 13.36 22.51 -2.96
C ASP A 195 14.56 22.95 -3.81
N LYS A 196 15.78 22.79 -3.29
CA LYS A 196 17.03 23.15 -3.99
C LYS A 196 17.29 22.29 -5.22
N GLN A 197 16.93 21.01 -5.17
CA GLN A 197 17.12 20.08 -6.28
C GLN A 197 15.98 20.16 -7.32
N HIS A 198 14.95 20.97 -7.07
CA HIS A 198 13.78 21.12 -7.95
C HIS A 198 13.11 19.78 -8.29
N VAL A 199 13.03 18.89 -7.30
CA VAL A 199 12.42 17.55 -7.45
C VAL A 199 10.94 17.71 -7.78
N TYR A 200 10.47 17.01 -8.82
CA TYR A 200 9.06 17.05 -9.19
C TYR A 200 8.23 16.15 -8.26
N LEU A 201 7.45 16.78 -7.39
CA LEU A 201 6.56 16.09 -6.47
C LEU A 201 5.16 15.90 -7.06
N SER A 202 4.57 14.72 -6.86
CA SER A 202 3.15 14.45 -7.10
C SER A 202 2.25 15.33 -6.22
N ALA A 203 0.96 15.44 -6.56
CA ALA A 203 0.01 16.22 -5.75
C ALA A 203 -0.10 15.70 -4.30
N ASP A 204 -0.14 14.38 -4.14
CA ASP A 204 -0.17 13.70 -2.85
C ASP A 204 1.11 13.94 -2.03
N ASN A 205 2.29 13.83 -2.65
CA ASN A 205 3.55 14.10 -1.96
C ASN A 205 3.72 15.58 -1.58
N ARG A 206 3.18 16.52 -2.37
CA ARG A 206 3.14 17.93 -2.00
C ARG A 206 2.27 18.19 -0.77
N GLU A 207 1.10 17.56 -0.68
CA GLU A 207 0.22 17.68 0.49
C GLU A 207 0.90 17.13 1.76
N LYS A 208 1.55 15.96 1.65
CA LYS A 208 2.36 15.39 2.73
C LYS A 208 3.49 16.31 3.16
N LEU A 209 4.18 16.98 2.23
CA LEU A 209 5.22 17.95 2.54
C LEU A 209 4.66 19.23 3.19
N ALA A 210 3.50 19.71 2.75
CA ALA A 210 2.88 20.93 3.27
C ALA A 210 2.64 20.85 4.77
N PHE A 211 2.17 19.70 5.27
CA PHE A 211 1.99 19.45 6.70
C PHE A 211 3.24 19.76 7.54
N TRP A 212 4.42 19.39 7.03
CA TRP A 212 5.68 19.62 7.75
C TRP A 212 6.21 21.04 7.61
N ARG A 213 5.80 21.78 6.57
CA ARG A 213 6.09 23.21 6.38
C ARG A 213 5.23 24.07 7.29
N ASP A 214 3.93 23.80 7.34
CA ASP A 214 2.96 24.61 8.07
C ASP A 214 3.08 24.47 9.60
N GLY A 215 3.78 23.42 10.07
CA GLY A 215 4.21 23.29 11.46
C GLY A 215 5.14 24.41 11.96
N GLU A 216 5.68 25.24 11.07
CA GLU A 216 6.45 26.45 11.38
C GLU A 216 5.58 27.63 11.88
N GLU A 217 4.29 27.73 11.50
CA GLU A 217 3.46 28.89 11.87
C GLU A 217 2.84 28.78 13.29
N ALA A 218 2.97 27.64 13.96
CA ALA A 218 2.31 27.35 15.24
C ALA A 218 3.21 27.42 16.48
N ARG A 219 4.41 28.02 16.39
CA ARG A 219 5.33 28.24 17.53
C ARG A 219 5.65 29.71 17.73
#